data_AF-A0A378IVM1-F1
#
_entry.id   AF-A0A378IVM1-F1
#
_cell.length_a   1.000
_cell.length_b   1.000
_cell.length_c   1.000
_cell.angle_alpha   90.00
_cell.angle_beta   90.00
_cell.angle_gamma   90.00
#
_symmetry.space_group_name_H-M   'P 1'
#
loop_
_entity.id
_entity.type
_entity.pdbx_description
1 polymer ?
#
loop_
_entity_poly.entity_id
_entity_poly.type
_entity_poly.pdbx_seq_one_letter_code
_entity_poly.pdbx_strand_id
1 'polypeptide(L)'
;MTTVLDQINRELLGRVKPKRTFTLFSDTESDFFSALHKQLNLSNDMAIHDLLKAIAILESIPAFKNYLDKENYRTLDDLKSLKLDIPEQAVFSGRPKVSPSLFPLLTKIHDRLFSSYESAYFHARGDLPVNQVDYHQVMIEESQKFNEMSLTTKQAVLPDGATIVKDVGRGSVTIAGKKIVTEDSSDPSAIIAAIESLTGDKITTPGSKANKIFNFGGQFLQGTLLQEFCSTAMLVGKKIVGLESGYTKGMINWTKDVTTGEFVAQVKLKVLTCSYVNYQNKKEAPKLYAIAADGHTLLDVDADAVENIMQRAKSEINGSTVNDMVPIAEIDAVIRLVPQPYKLPQQHFMKVETASIHYNTADMVSTKERGLLAELVLEHTNSSVTATTGF
;
A
#
# COMPACT_ATOMS: atom_id res chain seq x y z
N MET A 1 -7.56 18.99 -2.97
CA MET A 1 -6.14 18.92 -2.62
C MET A 1 -5.35 18.96 -3.92
N THR A 2 -4.20 19.63 -3.99
CA THR A 2 -3.44 19.74 -5.24
C THR A 2 -2.10 19.08 -5.08
N THR A 3 -1.79 18.09 -5.91
CA THR A 3 -0.56 17.28 -5.79
C THR A 3 0.67 18.06 -6.24
N VAL A 4 1.86 17.51 -5.98
CA VAL A 4 3.13 18.04 -6.52
C VAL A 4 3.10 18.05 -8.05
N LEU A 5 2.51 17.03 -8.66
CA LEU A 5 2.46 16.86 -10.11
C LEU A 5 1.50 17.84 -10.77
N ASP A 6 0.35 18.14 -10.13
CA ASP A 6 -0.55 19.20 -10.56
C ASP A 6 0.12 20.59 -10.52
N GLN A 7 1.01 20.82 -9.54
CA GLN A 7 1.78 22.07 -9.49
C GLN A 7 2.78 22.16 -10.65
N ILE A 8 3.49 21.07 -10.95
CA ILE A 8 4.42 21.02 -12.09
C ILE A 8 3.66 21.23 -13.41
N ASN A 9 2.55 20.52 -13.62
CA ASN A 9 1.73 20.67 -14.83
C ASN A 9 1.25 22.11 -15.01
N ARG A 10 0.81 22.78 -13.94
CA ARG A 10 0.42 24.21 -13.99
C ARG A 10 1.59 25.12 -14.32
N GLU A 11 2.78 24.88 -13.76
CA GLU A 11 3.98 25.68 -14.06
C GLU A 11 4.43 25.51 -15.53
N LEU A 12 4.36 24.29 -16.07
CA LEU A 12 4.67 24.00 -17.47
C LEU A 12 3.64 24.64 -18.42
N LEU A 13 2.35 24.42 -18.17
CA LEU A 13 1.27 24.96 -19.00
C LEU A 13 1.19 26.49 -18.93
N GLY A 14 1.54 27.09 -17.79
CA GLY A 14 1.62 28.55 -17.64
C GLY A 14 2.67 29.21 -18.56
N ARG A 15 3.61 28.43 -19.12
CA ARG A 15 4.60 28.89 -20.11
C ARG A 15 4.17 28.63 -21.56
N VAL A 16 3.05 27.94 -21.78
CA VAL A 16 2.50 27.68 -23.11
C VAL A 16 1.55 28.82 -23.49
N LYS A 17 1.88 29.58 -24.54
CA LYS A 17 1.01 30.65 -25.02
C LYS A 17 -0.16 30.06 -25.85
N PRO A 18 -1.39 30.59 -25.71
CA PRO A 18 -2.50 30.17 -26.55
C PRO A 18 -2.24 30.55 -28.02
N LYS A 19 -2.58 29.67 -28.97
CA LYS A 19 -2.39 29.83 -30.43
C LYS A 19 -3.11 31.02 -31.09
N ARG A 20 -3.65 31.99 -30.32
CA ARG A 20 -4.33 33.18 -30.84
C ARG A 20 -3.40 34.38 -30.81
N THR A 21 -2.52 34.46 -31.79
CA THR A 21 -2.07 35.72 -32.42
C THR A 21 -1.17 35.34 -33.60
N PHE A 22 -1.46 35.90 -34.77
CA PHE A 22 -0.56 35.88 -35.92
C PHE A 22 0.78 36.49 -35.48
N THR A 23 1.71 35.65 -35.06
CA THR A 23 3.11 35.99 -34.84
C THR A 23 3.90 35.12 -35.80
N LEU A 24 4.59 35.77 -36.75
CA LEU A 24 5.40 35.15 -37.80
C LEU A 24 6.68 34.47 -37.27
N PHE A 25 6.81 34.35 -35.95
CA PHE A 25 7.96 33.79 -35.26
C PHE A 25 7.49 32.67 -34.33
N SER A 26 8.06 31.48 -34.47
CA SER A 26 7.87 30.39 -33.51
C SER A 26 8.35 30.86 -32.13
N ASP A 27 7.44 30.92 -31.15
CA ASP A 27 7.81 31.14 -29.75
C ASP A 27 8.54 29.88 -29.25
N THR A 28 9.85 29.81 -29.53
CA THR A 28 10.71 28.65 -29.24
C THR A 28 10.62 28.16 -27.79
N GLU A 29 10.37 29.06 -26.84
CA GLU A 29 10.11 28.73 -25.44
C GLU A 29 8.75 28.04 -25.23
N SER A 30 7.67 28.57 -25.80
CA SER A 30 6.32 27.98 -25.71
C SER A 30 6.29 26.59 -26.37
N ASP A 31 6.98 26.43 -27.51
CA ASP A 31 7.10 25.15 -28.20
C ASP A 31 7.91 24.13 -27.36
N PHE A 32 8.99 24.59 -26.71
CA PHE A 32 9.77 23.77 -25.79
C PHE A 32 8.93 23.28 -24.61
N PHE A 33 8.23 24.17 -23.90
CA PHE A 33 7.41 23.79 -22.74
C PHE A 33 6.20 22.94 -23.14
N SER A 34 5.62 23.16 -24.33
CA SER A 34 4.56 22.30 -24.86
C SER A 34 5.09 20.88 -25.15
N ALA A 35 6.27 20.76 -25.78
CA ALA A 35 6.91 19.47 -26.03
C ALA A 35 7.31 18.77 -24.74
N LEU A 36 7.84 19.51 -23.77
CA LEU A 36 8.24 18.98 -22.46
C LEU A 36 7.04 18.48 -21.68
N HIS A 37 5.98 19.29 -21.53
CA HIS A 37 4.74 18.88 -20.87
C HIS A 37 4.16 17.59 -21.49
N LYS A 38 4.13 17.52 -22.83
CA LYS A 38 3.64 16.33 -23.53
C LYS A 38 4.51 15.09 -23.31
N GLN A 39 5.83 15.24 -23.22
CA GLN A 39 6.74 14.09 -23.04
C GLN A 39 6.83 13.62 -21.60
N LEU A 40 6.79 14.55 -20.62
CA LEU A 40 6.74 14.19 -19.21
C LEU A 40 5.42 13.48 -18.89
N ASN A 41 4.32 13.91 -19.51
CA ASN A 41 2.99 13.28 -19.38
C ASN A 41 2.62 12.97 -17.92
N LEU A 42 2.89 13.92 -17.02
CA LEU A 42 2.74 13.71 -15.58
C LEU A 42 1.26 13.58 -15.24
N SER A 43 0.92 12.50 -14.55
CA SER A 43 -0.42 12.29 -14.02
C SER A 43 -0.36 11.78 -12.57
N ASN A 44 -1.37 12.08 -11.78
CA ASN A 44 -1.43 11.67 -10.38
C ASN A 44 -1.54 10.14 -10.21
N ASP A 45 -2.12 9.47 -11.20
CA ASP A 45 -2.32 8.02 -11.26
C ASP A 45 -1.18 7.26 -11.94
N MET A 46 -0.10 7.93 -12.38
CA MET A 46 1.05 7.25 -12.99
C MET A 46 1.81 6.38 -11.98
N ALA A 47 2.64 5.45 -12.46
CA ALA A 47 3.41 4.57 -11.60
C ALA A 47 4.71 5.22 -11.10
N ILE A 48 5.36 4.60 -10.11
CA ILE A 48 6.60 5.17 -9.54
C ILE A 48 7.72 5.19 -10.57
N HIS A 49 7.82 4.17 -11.44
CA HIS A 49 8.80 4.17 -12.52
C HIS A 49 8.56 5.27 -13.58
N ASP A 50 7.33 5.75 -13.76
CA ASP A 50 7.04 6.86 -14.67
C ASP A 50 7.68 8.17 -14.18
N LEU A 51 7.82 8.36 -12.86
CA LEU A 51 8.57 9.48 -12.29
C LEU A 51 10.06 9.41 -12.65
N LEU A 52 10.67 8.22 -12.57
CA LEU A 52 12.06 8.04 -13.02
C LEU A 52 12.23 8.42 -14.48
N LYS A 53 11.29 7.99 -15.33
CA LYS A 53 11.29 8.35 -16.75
C LYS A 53 11.18 9.85 -16.95
N ALA A 54 10.32 10.54 -16.19
CA ALA A 54 10.18 12.00 -16.25
C ALA A 54 11.47 12.74 -15.84
N ILE A 55 12.14 12.28 -14.77
CA ILE A 55 13.44 12.83 -14.34
C ILE A 55 14.50 12.61 -15.42
N ALA A 56 14.57 11.40 -15.98
CA ALA A 56 15.53 11.05 -17.05
C ALA A 56 15.30 11.90 -18.31
N ILE A 57 14.05 12.18 -18.69
CA ILE A 57 13.74 13.09 -19.80
C ILE A 57 14.32 14.49 -19.53
N LEU A 58 14.19 15.04 -18.32
CA LEU A 58 14.80 16.33 -17.98
C LEU A 58 16.32 16.29 -18.05
N GLU A 59 16.93 15.27 -17.44
CA GLU A 59 18.39 15.09 -17.42
C GLU A 59 18.97 14.75 -18.81
N SER A 60 18.15 14.33 -19.77
CA SER A 60 18.61 14.11 -21.15
C SER A 60 18.84 15.41 -21.94
N ILE A 61 18.42 16.57 -21.42
CA ILE A 61 18.63 17.88 -22.04
C ILE A 61 20.08 18.32 -21.76
N PRO A 62 21.00 18.31 -22.74
CA PRO A 62 22.44 18.38 -22.45
C PRO A 62 22.87 19.67 -21.75
N ALA A 63 22.31 20.82 -22.16
CA ALA A 63 22.62 22.10 -21.55
C ALA A 63 22.15 22.20 -20.09
N PHE A 64 21.04 21.53 -19.76
CA PHE A 64 20.50 21.50 -18.40
C PHE A 64 21.26 20.48 -17.54
N LYS A 65 21.58 19.28 -18.05
CA LYS A 65 22.43 18.31 -17.34
C LYS A 65 23.79 18.89 -16.97
N ASN A 66 24.46 19.56 -17.91
CA ASN A 66 25.72 20.25 -17.63
C ASN A 66 25.57 21.33 -16.55
N TYR A 67 24.41 22.00 -16.48
CA TYR A 67 24.11 22.97 -15.44
C TYR A 67 23.91 22.29 -14.07
N LEU A 68 23.14 21.20 -14.02
CA LEU A 68 22.96 20.40 -12.80
C LEU A 68 24.32 19.92 -12.25
N ASP A 69 25.16 19.34 -13.12
CA ASP A 69 26.47 18.82 -12.73
C ASP A 69 27.41 19.95 -12.25
N LYS A 70 27.42 21.10 -12.94
CA LYS A 70 28.27 22.25 -12.58
C LYS A 70 27.89 22.85 -11.22
N GLU A 71 26.59 22.98 -10.96
CA GLU A 71 26.07 23.56 -9.72
C GLU A 71 25.91 22.51 -8.59
N ASN A 72 26.33 21.26 -8.82
CA ASN A 72 26.28 20.13 -7.89
C ASN A 72 24.85 19.78 -7.40
N TYR A 73 23.86 19.88 -8.29
CA TYR A 73 22.55 19.31 -8.04
C TYR A 73 22.60 17.79 -8.07
N ARG A 74 21.68 17.15 -7.32
CA ARG A 74 21.51 15.69 -7.37
C ARG A 74 20.97 15.27 -8.72
N THR A 75 21.38 14.11 -9.20
CA THR A 75 20.97 13.54 -10.49
C THR A 75 20.72 12.05 -10.37
N LEU A 76 20.18 11.42 -11.42
CA LEU A 76 19.97 9.97 -11.43
C LEU A 76 21.29 9.18 -11.30
N ASP A 77 22.42 9.77 -11.67
CA ASP A 77 23.74 9.18 -11.47
C ASP A 77 24.06 8.93 -9.98
N ASP A 78 23.51 9.76 -9.09
CA ASP A 78 23.71 9.64 -7.63
C ASP A 78 22.88 8.49 -7.04
N LEU A 79 21.86 8.02 -7.75
CA LEU A 79 20.98 6.92 -7.33
C LEU A 79 21.40 5.56 -7.90
N LYS A 80 22.58 5.45 -8.53
CA LYS A 80 23.09 4.19 -9.11
C LYS A 80 23.12 3.02 -8.13
N SER A 81 23.29 3.28 -6.84
CA SER A 81 23.24 2.27 -5.78
C SER A 81 21.88 1.58 -5.65
N LEU A 82 20.80 2.23 -6.10
CA LEU A 82 19.44 1.73 -6.04
C LEU A 82 19.07 0.77 -7.18
N LYS A 83 20.00 0.51 -8.13
CA LYS A 83 19.77 -0.35 -9.32
C LYS A 83 18.47 0.01 -10.06
N LEU A 84 18.32 1.29 -10.35
CA LEU A 84 17.13 1.82 -11.03
C LEU A 84 17.02 1.25 -12.44
N ASP A 85 15.84 0.75 -12.80
CA ASP A 85 15.52 0.36 -14.17
C ASP A 85 15.07 1.61 -14.94
N ILE A 86 16.03 2.36 -15.48
CA ILE A 86 15.76 3.57 -16.26
C ILE A 86 15.45 3.16 -17.70
N PRO A 87 14.26 3.46 -18.24
CA PRO A 87 13.93 3.09 -19.61
C PRO A 87 14.90 3.72 -20.62
N GLU A 88 15.46 2.93 -21.55
CA GLU A 88 16.37 3.40 -22.61
C GLU A 88 15.77 4.53 -23.49
N GLN A 89 14.44 4.69 -23.47
CA GLN A 89 13.67 5.65 -24.27
C GLN A 89 13.47 7.01 -23.59
N ALA A 90 14.07 7.26 -22.41
CA ALA A 90 13.89 8.51 -21.66
C ALA A 90 14.76 9.66 -22.21
N VAL A 91 14.60 9.99 -23.49
CA VAL A 91 15.34 11.08 -24.16
C VAL A 91 14.37 12.14 -24.67
N PHE A 92 14.65 13.40 -24.33
CA PHE A 92 13.87 14.53 -24.78
C PHE A 92 14.01 14.73 -26.30
N SER A 93 12.89 14.63 -27.01
CA SER A 93 12.84 14.74 -28.48
C SER A 93 12.53 16.15 -29.00
N GLY A 94 12.37 17.14 -28.12
CA GLY A 94 12.14 18.54 -28.52
C GLY A 94 13.44 19.25 -28.96
N ARG A 95 13.31 20.49 -29.46
CA ARG A 95 14.49 21.30 -29.80
C ARG A 95 15.28 21.62 -28.52
N PRO A 96 16.54 21.22 -28.38
CA PRO A 96 17.28 21.27 -27.12
C PRO A 96 17.82 22.67 -26.77
N LYS A 97 17.52 23.71 -27.58
CA LYS A 97 17.96 25.08 -27.31
C LYS A 97 17.08 25.70 -26.22
N VAL A 98 17.45 25.45 -24.97
CA VAL A 98 16.84 26.05 -23.78
C VAL A 98 17.66 27.27 -23.36
N SER A 99 16.99 28.40 -23.14
CA SER A 99 17.66 29.60 -22.59
C SER A 99 18.15 29.31 -21.16
N PRO A 100 19.38 29.67 -20.78
CA PRO A 100 19.88 29.52 -19.41
C PRO A 100 19.00 30.19 -18.34
N SER A 101 18.24 31.22 -18.72
CA SER A 101 17.26 31.88 -17.84
C SER A 101 16.13 30.94 -17.36
N LEU A 102 15.92 29.81 -18.03
CA LEU A 102 14.90 28.81 -17.70
C LEU A 102 15.43 27.70 -16.78
N PHE A 103 16.75 27.60 -16.60
CA PHE A 103 17.34 26.55 -15.76
C PHE A 103 16.84 26.58 -14.31
N PRO A 104 16.67 27.74 -13.64
CA PRO A 104 16.11 27.75 -12.28
C PRO A 104 14.71 27.11 -12.17
N LEU A 105 13.87 27.28 -13.20
CA LEU A 105 12.54 26.65 -13.23
C LEU A 105 12.66 25.14 -13.47
N LEU A 106 13.51 24.72 -14.41
CA LEU A 106 13.73 23.30 -14.68
C LEU A 106 14.34 22.58 -13.48
N THR A 107 15.26 23.22 -12.75
CA THR A 107 15.80 22.72 -11.48
C THR A 107 14.69 22.55 -10.44
N LYS A 108 13.80 23.54 -10.27
CA LYS A 108 12.68 23.43 -9.34
C LYS A 108 11.74 22.26 -9.69
N ILE A 109 11.48 22.04 -10.97
CA ILE A 109 10.66 20.91 -11.44
C ILE A 109 11.40 19.60 -11.18
N HIS A 110 12.70 19.53 -11.51
CA HIS A 110 13.56 18.38 -11.30
C HIS A 110 13.62 17.99 -9.82
N ASP A 111 13.93 18.93 -8.92
CA ASP A 111 14.00 18.69 -7.47
C ASP A 111 12.67 18.14 -6.92
N ARG A 112 11.53 18.65 -7.41
CA ARG A 112 10.20 18.18 -7.02
C ARG A 112 9.94 16.75 -7.49
N LEU A 113 10.23 16.45 -8.76
CA LEU A 113 10.08 15.09 -9.29
C LEU A 113 10.99 14.10 -8.54
N PHE A 114 12.23 14.51 -8.28
CA PHE A 114 13.20 13.72 -7.55
C PHE A 114 12.72 13.43 -6.12
N SER A 115 12.26 14.46 -5.40
CA SER A 115 11.72 14.31 -4.04
C SER A 115 10.46 13.43 -4.02
N SER A 116 9.56 13.60 -4.99
CA SER A 116 8.38 12.74 -5.16
C SER A 116 8.76 11.28 -5.41
N TYR A 117 9.76 11.04 -6.27
CA TYR A 117 10.25 9.70 -6.55
C TYR A 117 10.83 9.05 -5.31
N GLU A 118 11.70 9.74 -4.57
CA GLU A 118 12.30 9.19 -3.34
C GLU A 118 11.24 8.87 -2.29
N SER A 119 10.31 9.80 -2.05
CA SER A 119 9.19 9.60 -1.14
C SER A 119 8.38 8.35 -1.53
N ALA A 120 7.96 8.26 -2.80
CA ALA A 120 7.21 7.13 -3.30
C ALA A 120 8.00 5.82 -3.20
N TYR A 121 9.30 5.83 -3.54
CA TYR A 121 10.18 4.67 -3.45
C TYR A 121 10.29 4.14 -2.02
N PHE A 122 10.54 5.02 -1.05
CA PHE A 122 10.67 4.62 0.36
C PHE A 122 9.33 4.15 0.94
N HIS A 123 8.22 4.83 0.64
CA HIS A 123 6.89 4.40 1.08
C HIS A 123 6.48 3.07 0.44
N ALA A 124 6.77 2.84 -0.84
CA ALA A 124 6.45 1.56 -1.50
C ALA A 124 7.21 0.37 -0.88
N ARG A 125 8.36 0.62 -0.25
CA ARG A 125 9.17 -0.36 0.46
C ARG A 125 8.82 -0.52 1.93
N GLY A 126 8.00 0.37 2.49
CA GLY A 126 7.68 0.42 3.92
C GLY A 126 8.80 1.01 4.78
N ASP A 127 9.74 1.75 4.18
CA ASP A 127 10.94 2.25 4.86
C ASP A 127 10.69 3.57 5.61
N LEU A 128 9.62 4.30 5.29
CA LEU A 128 9.31 5.62 5.86
C LEU A 128 7.80 5.80 6.09
N PRO A 129 7.20 5.21 7.15
CA PRO A 129 5.77 5.40 7.41
C PRO A 129 5.46 6.85 7.82
N VAL A 130 4.29 7.36 7.44
CA VAL A 130 3.81 8.68 7.87
C VAL A 130 3.21 8.61 9.27
N ASN A 131 2.45 7.54 9.55
CA ASN A 131 1.87 7.26 10.86
C ASN A 131 1.93 5.75 11.14
N GLN A 132 2.07 5.37 12.41
CA GLN A 132 2.11 3.99 12.87
C GLN A 132 1.30 3.81 14.15
N VAL A 133 0.46 2.77 14.16
CA VAL A 133 -0.29 2.34 15.34
C VAL A 133 0.14 0.95 15.72
N ASP A 134 0.82 0.84 16.86
CA ASP A 134 1.17 -0.43 17.47
C ASP A 134 0.07 -0.87 18.44
N TYR A 135 -0.52 -2.03 18.17
CA TYR A 135 -1.57 -2.56 19.02
C TYR A 135 -0.95 -3.12 20.30
N HIS A 136 -1.26 -2.48 21.42
CA HIS A 136 -1.00 -3.06 22.73
C HIS A 136 -1.95 -4.23 23.01
N GLN A 137 -1.58 -5.11 23.95
CA GLN A 137 -2.35 -6.31 24.27
C GLN A 137 -3.84 -6.05 24.55
N VAL A 138 -4.16 -4.95 25.25
CA VAL A 138 -5.54 -4.54 25.52
C VAL A 138 -6.30 -4.21 24.23
N MET A 139 -5.67 -3.50 23.28
CA MET A 139 -6.29 -3.18 22.00
C MET A 139 -6.52 -4.44 21.15
N ILE A 140 -5.62 -5.41 21.25
CA ILE A 140 -5.77 -6.70 20.58
C ILE A 140 -6.98 -7.45 21.15
N GLU A 141 -7.12 -7.47 22.48
CA GLU A 141 -8.21 -8.14 23.19
C GLU A 141 -9.56 -7.43 23.03
N GLU A 142 -9.57 -6.12 22.78
CA GLU A 142 -10.77 -5.35 22.47
C GLU A 142 -11.13 -5.36 20.98
N SER A 143 -10.23 -5.80 20.08
CA SER A 143 -10.54 -5.94 18.66
C SER A 143 -11.53 -7.09 18.45
N GLN A 144 -12.69 -6.73 17.89
CA GLN A 144 -13.69 -7.72 17.49
C GLN A 144 -13.12 -8.73 16.49
N LYS A 145 -12.30 -8.29 15.53
CA LYS A 145 -11.77 -9.16 14.47
C LYS A 145 -10.74 -10.15 14.98
N PHE A 146 -9.88 -9.74 15.91
CA PHE A 146 -8.93 -10.65 16.53
C PHE A 146 -9.62 -11.65 17.47
N ASN A 147 -10.70 -11.24 18.14
CA ASN A 147 -11.52 -12.13 18.95
C ASN A 147 -12.30 -13.15 18.10
N GLU A 148 -12.94 -12.71 17.01
CA GLU A 148 -13.65 -13.58 16.06
C GLU A 148 -12.73 -14.67 15.49
N MET A 149 -11.49 -14.30 15.12
CA MET A 149 -10.47 -15.25 14.68
C MET A 149 -10.11 -16.25 15.80
N SER A 150 -9.88 -15.75 17.02
CA SER A 150 -9.51 -16.60 18.17
C SER A 150 -10.62 -17.60 18.53
N LEU A 151 -11.89 -17.23 18.35
CA LEU A 151 -13.04 -18.11 18.58
C LEU A 151 -13.22 -19.12 17.45
N THR A 152 -13.17 -18.65 16.20
CA THR A 152 -13.35 -19.50 15.00
C THR A 152 -12.30 -20.60 14.96
N THR A 153 -11.04 -20.27 15.24
CA THR A 153 -9.92 -21.22 15.21
C THR A 153 -9.93 -22.21 16.38
N LYS A 154 -10.88 -22.14 17.32
CA LYS A 154 -11.09 -23.21 18.31
C LYS A 154 -11.75 -24.44 17.69
N GLN A 155 -12.51 -24.29 16.61
CA GLN A 155 -13.11 -25.38 15.85
C GLN A 155 -12.04 -26.17 15.09
N ALA A 156 -12.25 -27.47 14.85
CA ALA A 156 -11.25 -28.31 14.16
C ALA A 156 -11.14 -27.98 12.66
N VAL A 157 -12.26 -27.64 12.03
CA VAL A 157 -12.37 -27.32 10.59
C VAL A 157 -13.37 -26.18 10.41
N LEU A 158 -13.27 -25.45 9.30
CA LEU A 158 -14.31 -24.49 8.94
C LEU A 158 -15.59 -25.19 8.43
N PRO A 159 -16.77 -24.57 8.62
CA PRO A 159 -18.04 -25.10 8.10
C PRO A 159 -18.08 -25.25 6.57
N ASP A 160 -17.37 -24.39 5.84
CA ASP A 160 -17.31 -24.40 4.37
C ASP A 160 -16.21 -25.32 3.81
N GLY A 161 -15.40 -25.95 4.68
CA GLY A 161 -14.28 -26.80 4.31
C GLY A 161 -13.10 -26.06 3.66
N ALA A 162 -13.02 -24.73 3.77
CA ALA A 162 -11.88 -23.98 3.27
C ALA A 162 -10.59 -24.33 4.02
N THR A 163 -9.47 -24.37 3.30
CA THR A 163 -8.14 -24.74 3.81
C THR A 163 -7.08 -23.80 3.25
N ILE A 164 -5.86 -23.92 3.78
CA ILE A 164 -4.70 -23.13 3.39
C ILE A 164 -4.18 -23.45 1.97
N VAL A 165 -4.67 -24.52 1.32
CA VAL A 165 -4.10 -25.06 0.07
C VAL A 165 -4.02 -24.02 -1.03
N LYS A 166 -5.09 -23.25 -1.24
CA LYS A 166 -5.13 -22.20 -2.27
C LYS A 166 -4.15 -21.07 -1.98
N ASP A 167 -3.96 -20.73 -0.71
CA ASP A 167 -3.08 -19.64 -0.30
C ASP A 167 -1.60 -20.03 -0.43
N VAL A 168 -1.27 -21.30 -0.17
CA VAL A 168 0.06 -21.87 -0.45
C VAL A 168 0.30 -21.95 -1.96
N GLY A 169 -0.67 -22.43 -2.74
CA GLY A 169 -0.54 -22.53 -4.21
C GLY A 169 -0.29 -21.18 -4.89
N ARG A 170 -0.88 -20.10 -4.37
CA ARG A 170 -0.62 -18.71 -4.82
C ARG A 170 0.72 -18.16 -4.34
N GLY A 171 1.39 -18.82 -3.39
CA GLY A 171 2.61 -18.35 -2.76
C GLY A 171 2.39 -17.27 -1.69
N SER A 172 1.14 -17.00 -1.30
CA SER A 172 0.81 -16.08 -0.21
C SER A 172 1.08 -16.69 1.16
N VAL A 173 1.21 -18.03 1.24
CA VAL A 173 1.63 -18.72 2.47
C VAL A 173 2.90 -19.52 2.22
N THR A 174 3.85 -19.39 3.14
CA THR A 174 5.09 -20.16 3.19
C THR A 174 5.23 -20.90 4.52
N ILE A 175 6.02 -21.98 4.52
CA ILE A 175 6.29 -22.80 5.70
C ILE A 175 7.81 -22.87 5.89
N ALA A 176 8.29 -22.45 7.06
CA ALA A 176 9.71 -22.30 7.37
C ALA A 176 10.47 -21.46 6.33
N GLY A 177 9.84 -20.39 5.83
CA GLY A 177 10.38 -19.52 4.79
C GLY A 177 10.44 -20.14 3.38
N LYS A 178 9.92 -21.37 3.21
CA LYS A 178 9.93 -22.06 1.92
C LYS A 178 8.57 -21.95 1.24
N LYS A 179 8.59 -21.54 -0.03
CA LYS A 179 7.45 -21.68 -0.94
C LYS A 179 7.28 -23.16 -1.28
N ILE A 180 6.08 -23.68 -1.08
CA ILE A 180 5.73 -25.05 -1.46
C ILE A 180 5.11 -24.97 -2.85
N VAL A 181 5.77 -25.56 -3.83
CA VAL A 181 5.26 -25.63 -5.20
C VAL A 181 4.40 -26.89 -5.31
N THR A 182 3.13 -26.71 -5.67
CA THR A 182 2.22 -27.80 -6.00
C THR A 182 2.06 -27.84 -7.52
N GLU A 183 2.40 -28.96 -8.16
CA GLU A 183 2.21 -29.14 -9.61
C GLU A 183 0.71 -29.24 -9.97
N ASP A 184 -0.08 -29.80 -9.07
CA ASP A 184 -1.54 -29.80 -9.13
C ASP A 184 -2.11 -29.23 -7.83
N SER A 185 -2.92 -28.17 -7.95
CA SER A 185 -3.64 -27.57 -6.82
C SER A 185 -4.66 -28.51 -6.16
N SER A 186 -5.02 -29.62 -6.83
CA SER A 186 -5.95 -30.62 -6.33
C SER A 186 -5.31 -31.64 -5.38
N ASP A 187 -3.98 -31.79 -5.41
CA ASP A 187 -3.23 -32.67 -4.52
C ASP A 187 -2.52 -31.89 -3.40
N PRO A 188 -3.05 -31.88 -2.16
CA PRO A 188 -2.45 -31.18 -1.05
C PRO A 188 -1.29 -31.94 -0.38
N SER A 189 -0.86 -33.10 -0.89
CA SER A 189 0.09 -34.00 -0.21
C SER A 189 1.40 -33.33 0.19
N ALA A 190 1.99 -32.52 -0.69
CA ALA A 190 3.23 -31.79 -0.39
C ALA A 190 3.03 -30.74 0.73
N ILE A 191 1.88 -30.07 0.73
CA ILE A 191 1.51 -29.08 1.75
C ILE A 191 1.30 -29.78 3.10
N ILE A 192 0.56 -30.89 3.10
CA ILE A 192 0.31 -31.71 4.29
C ILE A 192 1.64 -32.19 4.88
N ALA A 193 2.52 -32.77 4.07
CA ALA A 193 3.81 -33.27 4.52
C ALA A 193 4.68 -32.15 5.13
N ALA A 194 4.67 -30.95 4.54
CA ALA A 194 5.41 -29.81 5.07
C ALA A 194 4.85 -29.32 6.42
N ILE A 195 3.53 -29.24 6.56
CA ILE A 195 2.87 -28.87 7.82
C ILE A 195 3.17 -29.90 8.92
N GLU A 196 2.96 -31.19 8.63
CA GLU A 196 3.20 -32.26 9.60
C GLU A 196 4.68 -32.37 9.98
N SER A 197 5.60 -32.11 9.04
CA SER A 197 7.04 -32.04 9.30
C SER A 197 7.39 -30.87 10.22
N LEU A 198 6.77 -29.70 10.01
CA LEU A 198 6.95 -28.54 10.87
C LEU A 198 6.45 -28.84 12.30
N THR A 199 5.22 -29.36 12.44
CA THR A 199 4.54 -29.46 13.74
C THR A 199 4.81 -30.75 14.51
N GLY A 200 5.20 -31.83 13.82
CA GLY A 200 5.42 -33.16 14.37
C GLY A 200 4.13 -33.93 14.69
N ASP A 201 2.95 -33.40 14.36
CA ASP A 201 1.65 -34.04 14.55
C ASP A 201 0.86 -34.16 13.23
N LYS A 202 -0.30 -34.81 13.27
CA LYS A 202 -1.09 -35.15 12.06
C LYS A 202 -2.20 -34.16 11.78
N ILE A 203 -2.41 -33.80 10.51
CA ILE A 203 -3.52 -32.91 10.10
C ILE A 203 -4.90 -33.51 10.37
N THR A 204 -4.98 -34.85 10.41
CA THR A 204 -6.21 -35.61 10.62
C THR A 204 -6.60 -35.68 12.10
N THR A 205 -5.69 -35.35 13.02
CA THR A 205 -5.98 -35.29 14.45
C THR A 205 -6.71 -33.97 14.77
N PRO A 206 -8.01 -33.99 15.11
CA PRO A 206 -8.77 -32.75 15.30
C PRO A 206 -8.18 -31.91 16.43
N GLY A 207 -7.94 -30.62 16.17
CA GLY A 207 -7.38 -29.72 17.18
C GLY A 207 -5.86 -29.75 17.34
N SER A 208 -5.14 -30.63 16.62
CA SER A 208 -3.67 -30.65 16.59
C SER A 208 -3.08 -29.39 15.96
N LYS A 209 -1.77 -29.17 16.10
CA LYS A 209 -1.11 -27.99 15.51
C LYS A 209 -1.20 -28.06 13.98
N ALA A 210 -0.89 -29.21 13.39
CA ALA A 210 -0.99 -29.45 11.95
C ALA A 210 -2.41 -29.19 11.45
N ASN A 211 -3.42 -29.72 12.16
CA ASN A 211 -4.82 -29.53 11.81
C ASN A 211 -5.20 -28.04 11.79
N LYS A 212 -4.72 -27.26 12.77
CA LYS A 212 -5.01 -25.82 12.84
C LYS A 212 -4.35 -25.05 11.71
N ILE A 213 -3.08 -25.27 11.45
CA ILE A 213 -2.38 -24.61 10.33
C ILE A 213 -3.06 -24.97 9.01
N PHE A 214 -3.38 -26.24 8.77
CA PHE A 214 -4.00 -26.67 7.51
C PHE A 214 -5.36 -26.02 7.24
N ASN A 215 -6.22 -25.93 8.25
CA ASN A 215 -7.59 -25.40 8.08
C ASN A 215 -7.67 -23.87 8.17
N PHE A 216 -6.82 -23.23 8.98
CA PHE A 216 -6.95 -21.80 9.30
C PHE A 216 -5.75 -20.94 8.94
N GLY A 217 -4.61 -21.55 8.59
CA GLY A 217 -3.34 -20.85 8.50
C GLY A 217 -3.21 -19.80 7.39
N GLY A 218 -4.19 -19.70 6.49
CA GLY A 218 -4.24 -18.71 5.40
C GLY A 218 -5.25 -17.57 5.61
N GLN A 219 -6.12 -17.66 6.61
CA GLN A 219 -7.29 -16.77 6.73
C GLN A 219 -6.96 -15.36 7.23
N PHE A 220 -5.75 -15.14 7.72
CA PHE A 220 -5.41 -13.91 8.46
C PHE A 220 -5.34 -12.66 7.60
N LEU A 221 -4.91 -12.79 6.33
CA LEU A 221 -4.75 -11.64 5.45
C LEU A 221 -6.11 -10.94 5.23
N GLN A 222 -7.05 -11.65 4.61
CA GLN A 222 -8.36 -11.09 4.24
C GLN A 222 -9.38 -11.17 5.38
N GLY A 223 -9.42 -12.29 6.09
CA GLY A 223 -10.47 -12.57 7.07
C GLY A 223 -10.27 -11.89 8.42
N THR A 224 -9.10 -11.32 8.69
CA THR A 224 -8.79 -10.72 10.00
C THR A 224 -8.12 -9.36 9.86
N LEU A 225 -6.89 -9.30 9.33
CA LEU A 225 -6.10 -8.07 9.29
C LEU A 225 -6.72 -7.01 8.37
N LEU A 226 -7.13 -7.38 7.16
CA LEU A 226 -7.77 -6.44 6.26
C LEU A 226 -9.09 -5.92 6.83
N GLN A 227 -9.87 -6.78 7.48
CA GLN A 227 -11.13 -6.36 8.09
C GLN A 227 -10.91 -5.43 9.29
N GLU A 228 -9.86 -5.67 10.09
CA GLU A 228 -9.47 -4.76 11.18
C GLU A 228 -9.04 -3.39 10.62
N PHE A 229 -8.28 -3.36 9.52
CA PHE A 229 -7.97 -2.11 8.83
C PHE A 229 -9.23 -1.41 8.33
N CYS A 230 -10.10 -2.13 7.62
CA CYS A 230 -11.34 -1.60 7.06
C CYS A 230 -12.28 -1.00 8.12
N SER A 231 -12.33 -1.60 9.31
CA SER A 231 -13.17 -1.13 10.41
C SER A 231 -12.56 0.04 11.18
N THR A 232 -11.23 0.14 11.25
CA THR A 232 -10.55 1.14 12.08
C THR A 232 -9.98 2.31 11.32
N ALA A 233 -9.67 2.18 10.03
CA ALA A 233 -9.12 3.24 9.22
C ALA A 233 -10.13 4.38 9.00
N MET A 234 -9.66 5.61 9.15
CA MET A 234 -10.44 6.83 8.98
C MET A 234 -9.77 7.79 8.00
N LEU A 235 -10.56 8.35 7.07
CA LEU A 235 -10.14 9.46 6.21
C LEU A 235 -10.26 10.77 6.99
N VAL A 236 -9.13 11.44 7.28
CA VAL A 236 -9.08 12.62 8.16
C VAL A 236 -9.96 13.77 7.66
N GLY A 237 -9.75 14.20 6.41
CA GLY A 237 -10.44 15.38 5.86
C GLY A 237 -11.96 15.19 5.67
N LYS A 238 -12.44 13.94 5.59
CA LYS A 238 -13.86 13.62 5.36
C LYS A 238 -14.54 13.02 6.60
N LYS A 239 -13.80 12.68 7.66
CA LYS A 239 -14.25 11.89 8.82
C LYS A 239 -15.01 10.62 8.42
N ILE A 240 -14.58 9.96 7.34
CA ILE A 240 -15.19 8.71 6.85
C ILE A 240 -14.51 7.53 7.53
N VAL A 241 -15.32 6.62 8.07
CA VAL A 241 -14.92 5.32 8.64
C VAL A 241 -15.67 4.19 7.92
N GLY A 242 -15.23 2.95 8.13
CA GLY A 242 -15.88 1.78 7.53
C GLY A 242 -15.56 1.66 6.05
N LEU A 243 -14.26 1.61 5.74
CA LEU A 243 -13.78 1.40 4.38
C LEU A 243 -14.00 -0.05 3.97
N GLU A 244 -14.11 -0.28 2.67
CA GLU A 244 -14.18 -1.60 2.07
C GLU A 244 -12.83 -2.02 1.48
N SER A 245 -12.64 -3.33 1.40
CA SER A 245 -11.43 -3.94 0.88
C SER A 245 -11.25 -3.61 -0.60
N GLY A 246 -10.06 -3.15 -0.97
CA GLY A 246 -9.61 -3.09 -2.35
C GLY A 246 -8.56 -4.16 -2.67
N TYR A 247 -7.63 -3.80 -3.54
CA TYR A 247 -6.51 -4.65 -3.91
C TYR A 247 -5.47 -4.68 -2.78
N THR A 248 -5.04 -5.89 -2.42
CA THR A 248 -4.07 -6.09 -1.35
C THR A 248 -3.07 -7.18 -1.72
N LYS A 249 -1.85 -7.06 -1.22
CA LYS A 249 -0.75 -7.99 -1.46
C LYS A 249 -0.21 -8.44 -0.11
N GLY A 250 -0.37 -9.72 0.20
CA GLY A 250 -0.02 -10.23 1.52
C GLY A 250 0.75 -11.54 1.50
N MET A 251 1.47 -11.79 2.59
CA MET A 251 2.26 -12.98 2.83
C MET A 251 2.11 -13.44 4.28
N ILE A 252 2.01 -14.74 4.48
CA ILE A 252 2.07 -15.40 5.78
C ILE A 252 3.24 -16.38 5.74
N ASN A 253 4.06 -16.39 6.78
CA ASN A 253 5.13 -17.37 6.96
C ASN A 253 4.96 -18.10 8.30
N TRP A 254 4.65 -19.39 8.24
CA TRP A 254 4.54 -20.25 9.40
C TRP A 254 5.90 -20.82 9.78
N THR A 255 6.32 -20.62 11.03
CA THR A 255 7.60 -21.10 11.56
C THR A 255 7.42 -21.67 12.96
N LYS A 256 8.46 -22.37 13.41
CA LYS A 256 8.62 -22.77 14.81
C LYS A 256 9.69 -21.86 15.41
N ASP A 257 9.30 -21.10 16.43
CA ASP A 257 10.23 -20.29 17.20
C ASP A 257 11.30 -21.20 17.80
N VAL A 258 12.57 -20.91 17.51
CA VAL A 258 13.69 -21.76 17.92
C VAL A 258 13.96 -21.64 19.43
N THR A 259 13.58 -20.51 20.02
CA THR A 259 13.81 -20.19 21.43
C THR A 259 12.70 -20.74 22.31
N THR A 260 11.44 -20.51 21.94
CA THR A 260 10.29 -20.96 22.75
C THR A 260 9.74 -22.32 22.33
N GLY A 261 10.08 -22.79 21.12
CA GLY A 261 9.54 -24.01 20.54
C GLY A 261 8.09 -23.89 20.06
N GLU A 262 7.50 -22.69 20.15
CA GLU A 262 6.12 -22.41 19.79
C GLU A 262 5.96 -22.12 18.30
N PHE A 263 4.73 -22.25 17.79
CA PHE A 263 4.46 -22.11 16.36
C PHE A 263 3.83 -20.75 16.09
N VAL A 264 4.46 -19.99 15.19
CA VAL A 264 4.08 -18.60 14.89
C VAL A 264 3.93 -18.38 13.40
N ALA A 265 2.96 -17.54 13.03
CA ALA A 265 2.79 -17.00 11.70
C ALA A 265 3.21 -15.52 11.72
N GLN A 266 4.20 -15.19 10.91
CA GLN A 266 4.54 -13.80 10.59
C GLN A 266 3.70 -13.38 9.38
N VAL A 267 2.91 -12.33 9.54
CA VAL A 267 1.97 -11.87 8.52
C VAL A 267 2.35 -10.46 8.09
N LYS A 268 2.43 -10.24 6.78
CA LYS A 268 2.59 -8.92 6.16
C LYS A 268 1.49 -8.71 5.15
N LEU A 269 0.80 -7.57 5.21
CA LEU A 269 -0.25 -7.21 4.26
C LEU A 269 -0.09 -5.76 3.81
N LYS A 270 0.09 -5.56 2.51
CA LYS A 270 0.05 -4.25 1.86
C LYS A 270 -1.35 -3.98 1.33
N VAL A 271 -1.95 -2.87 1.73
CA VAL A 271 -3.23 -2.38 1.20
C VAL A 271 -2.92 -1.41 0.06
N LEU A 272 -3.11 -1.84 -1.18
CA LEU A 272 -2.82 -1.02 -2.37
C LEU A 272 -3.97 -0.06 -2.66
N THR A 273 -5.20 -0.53 -2.54
CA THR A 273 -6.40 0.29 -2.68
C THR A 273 -7.43 -0.05 -1.60
N CYS A 274 -8.33 0.88 -1.34
CA CYS A 274 -9.54 0.66 -0.56
C CYS A 274 -10.71 1.41 -1.21
N SER A 275 -11.94 1.06 -0.83
CA SER A 275 -13.13 1.74 -1.36
C SER A 275 -14.04 2.25 -0.25
N TYR A 276 -14.94 3.15 -0.60
CA TYR A 276 -16.01 3.61 0.27
C TYR A 276 -17.32 3.64 -0.48
N VAL A 277 -18.36 3.05 0.12
CA VAL A 277 -19.72 3.07 -0.38
C VAL A 277 -20.57 3.88 0.58
N ASN A 278 -21.21 4.94 0.06
CA ASN A 278 -22.16 5.71 0.85
C ASN A 278 -23.51 5.00 0.91
N TYR A 279 -23.71 4.17 1.93
CA TYR A 279 -24.96 3.42 2.12
C TYR A 279 -26.20 4.31 2.32
N GLN A 280 -26.02 5.56 2.75
CA GLN A 280 -27.13 6.52 2.90
C GLN A 280 -27.56 7.10 1.54
N ASN A 281 -26.64 7.16 0.57
CA ASN A 281 -26.91 7.64 -0.78
C ASN A 281 -26.57 6.58 -1.82
N LYS A 282 -27.52 5.67 -2.07
CA LYS A 282 -27.39 4.58 -3.06
C LYS A 282 -27.20 5.03 -4.51
N LYS A 283 -27.32 6.33 -4.81
CA LYS A 283 -27.06 6.90 -6.15
C LYS A 283 -25.60 7.32 -6.33
N GLU A 284 -24.85 7.47 -5.24
CA GLU A 284 -23.43 7.78 -5.28
C GLU A 284 -22.65 6.52 -5.66
N ALA A 285 -21.81 6.62 -6.70
CA ALA A 285 -20.95 5.52 -7.07
C ALA A 285 -19.92 5.24 -5.95
N PRO A 286 -19.50 3.98 -5.76
CA PRO A 286 -18.39 3.65 -4.89
C PRO A 286 -17.15 4.48 -5.23
N LYS A 287 -16.51 5.04 -4.21
CA LYS A 287 -15.26 5.78 -4.35
C LYS A 287 -14.09 4.83 -4.15
N LEU A 288 -13.14 4.84 -5.06
CA LEU A 288 -11.89 4.08 -4.95
C LEU A 288 -10.79 5.03 -4.48
N TYR A 289 -9.97 4.57 -3.54
CA TYR A 289 -8.83 5.32 -3.04
C TYR A 289 -7.52 4.59 -3.31
N ALA A 290 -6.48 5.36 -3.64
CA ALA A 290 -5.11 4.90 -3.87
C ALA A 290 -4.11 6.03 -3.57
N ILE A 291 -2.85 5.70 -3.27
CA ILE A 291 -1.80 6.71 -3.15
C ILE A 291 -1.38 7.19 -4.53
N ALA A 292 -1.25 8.51 -4.68
CA ALA A 292 -0.74 9.15 -5.89
C ALA A 292 0.73 8.78 -6.14
N ALA A 293 1.18 9.00 -7.38
CA ALA A 293 2.58 8.83 -7.74
C ALA A 293 3.54 9.68 -6.89
N ASP A 294 3.09 10.80 -6.32
CA ASP A 294 3.90 11.65 -5.43
C ASP A 294 4.27 10.99 -4.10
N GLY A 295 3.76 9.79 -3.85
CA GLY A 295 4.13 8.93 -2.75
C GLY A 295 3.31 9.09 -1.49
N HIS A 296 2.51 10.15 -1.34
CA HIS A 296 1.92 10.48 -0.05
C HIS A 296 0.48 11.01 -0.12
N THR A 297 0.04 11.56 -1.25
CA THR A 297 -1.33 12.06 -1.38
C THR A 297 -2.31 10.90 -1.56
N LEU A 298 -3.39 10.84 -0.77
CA LEU A 298 -4.48 9.89 -1.02
C LEU A 298 -5.44 10.44 -2.09
N LEU A 299 -5.53 9.76 -3.22
CA LEU A 299 -6.43 10.12 -4.31
C LEU A 299 -7.81 9.49 -4.12
N ASP A 300 -8.85 10.28 -4.36
CA ASP A 300 -10.18 9.80 -4.75
C ASP A 300 -10.09 9.56 -6.26
N VAL A 301 -10.04 8.30 -6.68
CA VAL A 301 -9.68 7.93 -8.06
C VAL A 301 -10.84 8.23 -9.00
N ASP A 302 -10.58 9.11 -9.96
CA ASP A 302 -11.54 9.48 -11.01
C ASP A 302 -11.91 8.27 -11.88
N ALA A 303 -13.13 8.25 -12.42
CA ALA A 303 -13.66 7.14 -13.22
C ALA A 303 -12.75 6.73 -14.38
N ASP A 304 -12.13 7.70 -15.06
CA ASP A 304 -11.24 7.47 -16.20
C ASP A 304 -9.89 6.83 -15.79
N ALA A 305 -9.49 6.95 -14.53
CA ALA A 305 -8.23 6.42 -14.00
C ALA A 305 -8.41 5.08 -13.24
N VAL A 306 -9.65 4.69 -12.92
CA VAL A 306 -9.93 3.47 -12.15
C VAL A 306 -9.31 2.23 -12.81
N GLU A 307 -9.51 2.04 -14.11
CA GLU A 307 -9.01 0.85 -14.80
C GLU A 307 -7.47 0.76 -14.72
N ASN A 308 -6.78 1.88 -14.93
CA ASN A 308 -5.32 1.96 -14.85
C ASN A 308 -4.81 1.56 -13.45
N ILE A 309 -5.37 2.17 -12.40
CA ILE A 309 -5.03 1.87 -11.01
C ILE A 309 -5.27 0.39 -10.67
N MET A 310 -6.40 -0.18 -11.12
CA MET A 310 -6.71 -1.59 -10.88
C MET A 310 -5.73 -2.53 -11.58
N GLN A 311 -5.34 -2.24 -12.83
CA GLN A 311 -4.36 -3.05 -13.56
C GLN A 311 -2.98 -3.00 -12.92
N ARG A 312 -2.56 -1.82 -12.44
CA ARG A 312 -1.31 -1.67 -11.70
C ARG A 312 -1.33 -2.47 -10.40
N ALA A 313 -2.41 -2.37 -9.63
CA ALA A 313 -2.54 -3.13 -8.38
C ALA A 313 -2.51 -4.65 -8.63
N LYS A 314 -3.15 -5.14 -9.70
CA LYS A 314 -3.05 -6.54 -10.12
C LYS A 314 -1.64 -6.96 -10.52
N SER A 315 -0.91 -6.09 -11.22
CA SER A 315 0.48 -6.33 -11.63
C SER A 315 1.41 -6.45 -10.41
N GLU A 316 1.22 -5.60 -9.40
CA GLU A 316 1.91 -5.71 -8.12
C GLU A 316 1.58 -7.03 -7.39
N ILE A 317 0.31 -7.41 -7.32
CA ILE A 317 -0.14 -8.63 -6.64
C ILE A 317 0.48 -9.88 -7.28
N ASN A 318 0.50 -9.92 -8.62
CA ASN A 318 1.04 -11.05 -9.38
C ASN A 318 2.59 -11.05 -9.44
N GLY A 319 3.24 -9.99 -8.96
CA GLY A 319 4.70 -9.84 -8.98
C GLY A 319 5.27 -9.48 -10.36
N SER A 320 4.43 -9.04 -11.30
CA SER A 320 4.88 -8.51 -12.59
C SER A 320 5.62 -7.18 -12.43
N THR A 321 5.23 -6.40 -11.42
CA THR A 321 5.91 -5.21 -10.95
C THR A 321 6.26 -5.36 -9.47
N VAL A 322 7.26 -4.61 -9.01
CA VAL A 322 7.72 -4.65 -7.61
C VAL A 322 7.84 -3.23 -7.09
N ASN A 323 6.99 -2.89 -6.12
CA ASN A 323 6.99 -1.59 -5.44
C ASN A 323 6.79 -0.42 -6.43
N ASP A 324 5.98 -0.64 -7.47
CA ASP A 324 5.63 0.35 -8.49
C ASP A 324 4.32 1.07 -8.16
N MET A 325 3.69 0.68 -7.06
CA MET A 325 2.56 1.34 -6.43
C MET A 325 2.83 1.46 -4.93
N VAL A 326 2.61 2.65 -4.40
CA VAL A 326 2.70 2.89 -2.96
C VAL A 326 1.46 2.31 -2.27
N PRO A 327 1.62 1.43 -1.26
CA PRO A 327 0.48 0.97 -0.48
C PRO A 327 -0.05 2.12 0.38
N ILE A 328 -1.37 2.20 0.52
CA ILE A 328 -2.04 3.09 1.46
C ILE A 328 -1.58 2.78 2.89
N ALA A 329 -1.53 1.49 3.20
CA ALA A 329 -1.11 1.00 4.50
C ALA A 329 -0.38 -0.33 4.41
N GLU A 330 0.49 -0.57 5.38
CA GLU A 330 1.12 -1.87 5.62
C GLU A 330 0.70 -2.38 6.99
N ILE A 331 0.38 -3.66 7.06
CA ILE A 331 -0.06 -4.32 8.30
C ILE A 331 0.91 -5.47 8.56
N ASP A 332 1.58 -5.42 9.69
CA ASP A 332 2.40 -6.51 10.20
C ASP A 332 1.71 -7.12 11.41
N ALA A 333 1.71 -8.45 11.50
CA ALA A 333 1.20 -9.14 12.67
C ALA A 333 1.95 -10.44 12.95
N VAL A 334 1.98 -10.83 14.23
CA VAL A 334 2.44 -12.14 14.67
C VAL A 334 1.27 -12.89 15.27
N ILE A 335 1.05 -14.12 14.79
CA ILE A 335 -0.04 -14.98 15.23
C ILE A 335 0.55 -16.25 15.82
N ARG A 336 0.16 -16.59 17.05
CA ARG A 336 0.69 -17.73 17.77
C ARG A 336 -0.35 -18.83 17.89
N LEU A 337 0.09 -20.08 17.78
CA LEU A 337 -0.71 -21.24 18.19
C LEU A 337 -0.61 -21.44 19.69
N VAL A 338 -1.75 -21.39 20.37
CA VAL A 338 -1.87 -21.46 21.83
C VAL A 338 -2.68 -22.70 22.22
N PRO A 339 -2.30 -23.43 23.29
CA PRO A 339 -3.10 -24.52 23.82
C PRO A 339 -4.46 -24.01 24.34
N GLN A 340 -5.54 -24.72 24.01
CA GLN A 340 -6.84 -24.51 24.60
C GLN A 340 -6.85 -25.00 26.06
N PRO A 341 -7.25 -24.16 27.02
CA PRO A 341 -7.36 -24.58 28.42
C PRO A 341 -8.37 -25.72 28.58
N TYR A 342 -8.04 -26.67 29.46
CA TYR A 342 -8.97 -27.72 29.94
C TYR A 342 -9.53 -28.67 28.85
N LYS A 343 -8.79 -28.88 27.74
CA LYS A 343 -9.15 -29.84 26.68
C LYS A 343 -8.20 -31.03 26.65
N LEU A 344 -8.76 -32.24 26.66
CA LEU A 344 -8.03 -33.51 26.49
C LEU A 344 -8.63 -34.32 25.32
N PRO A 345 -7.81 -34.78 24.34
CA PRO A 345 -6.39 -34.45 24.15
C PRO A 345 -6.18 -32.94 23.94
N GLN A 346 -4.96 -32.46 24.15
CA GLN A 346 -4.63 -31.04 24.05
C GLN A 346 -4.96 -30.51 22.65
N GLN A 347 -5.89 -29.55 22.59
CA GLN A 347 -6.25 -28.84 21.36
C GLN A 347 -5.59 -27.47 21.32
N HIS A 348 -5.46 -26.88 20.14
CA HIS A 348 -4.86 -25.56 19.94
C HIS A 348 -5.87 -24.60 19.29
N PHE A 349 -5.57 -23.31 19.38
CA PHE A 349 -6.24 -22.24 18.65
C PHE A 349 -5.23 -21.14 18.31
N MET A 350 -5.61 -20.19 17.47
CA MET A 350 -4.71 -19.11 17.03
C MET A 350 -5.06 -17.84 17.79
N LYS A 351 -4.04 -17.10 18.23
CA LYS A 351 -4.19 -15.81 18.89
C LYS A 351 -3.25 -14.80 18.23
N VAL A 352 -3.73 -13.58 17.98
CA VAL A 352 -2.85 -12.47 17.58
C VAL A 352 -2.01 -12.08 18.80
N GLU A 353 -0.71 -12.04 18.63
CA GLU A 353 0.25 -11.67 19.66
C GLU A 353 0.68 -10.20 19.51
N THR A 354 1.02 -9.81 18.28
CA THR A 354 1.31 -8.43 17.93
C THR A 354 0.61 -8.06 16.64
N ALA A 355 0.25 -6.79 16.51
CA ALA A 355 -0.23 -6.20 15.27
C ALA A 355 0.20 -4.74 15.20
N SER A 356 0.58 -4.28 14.03
CA SER A 356 0.85 -2.87 13.74
C SER A 356 0.27 -2.49 12.39
N ILE A 357 -0.26 -1.27 12.30
CA ILE A 357 -0.72 -0.70 11.03
C ILE A 357 0.10 0.57 10.77
N HIS A 358 0.76 0.61 9.62
CA HIS A 358 1.51 1.74 9.09
C HIS A 358 0.71 2.39 7.98
N TYR A 359 0.55 3.70 8.03
CA TYR A 359 -0.07 4.48 6.96
C TYR A 359 1.01 5.28 6.25
N ASN A 360 1.00 5.24 4.92
CA ASN A 360 1.95 5.98 4.07
C ASN A 360 1.40 7.34 3.62
N THR A 361 0.32 7.80 4.24
CA THR A 361 -0.33 9.07 3.95
C THR A 361 -0.81 9.73 5.23
N ALA A 362 -0.72 11.05 5.29
CA ALA A 362 -1.29 11.85 6.38
C ALA A 362 -2.82 11.98 6.27
N ASP A 363 -3.41 11.59 5.13
CA ASP A 363 -4.85 11.67 4.89
C ASP A 363 -5.63 10.55 5.59
N MET A 364 -4.91 9.58 6.18
CA MET A 364 -5.47 8.43 6.87
C MET A 364 -4.86 8.24 8.25
N VAL A 365 -5.71 7.85 9.19
CA VAL A 365 -5.35 7.51 10.57
C VAL A 365 -6.16 6.31 11.02
N SER A 366 -5.78 5.72 12.16
CA SER A 366 -6.61 4.71 12.83
C SER A 366 -7.47 5.36 13.91
N THR A 367 -8.72 4.93 14.03
CA THR A 367 -9.58 5.25 15.18
C THR A 367 -9.07 4.67 16.49
N LYS A 368 -8.10 3.74 16.45
CA LYS A 368 -7.43 3.18 17.63
C LYS A 368 -6.27 4.05 18.14
N GLU A 369 -5.90 5.10 17.41
CA GLU A 369 -4.87 6.04 17.82
C GLU A 369 -5.32 6.83 19.07
N ARG A 370 -4.53 6.74 20.15
CA ARG A 370 -4.91 7.21 21.50
C ARG A 370 -5.27 8.69 21.58
N GLY A 371 -4.70 9.54 20.72
CA GLY A 371 -5.01 10.98 20.67
C GLY A 371 -6.36 11.30 20.03
N LEU A 372 -6.79 10.49 19.06
CA LEU A 372 -7.99 10.76 18.27
C LEU A 372 -9.28 10.37 19.00
N LEU A 373 -9.22 9.36 19.86
CA LEU A 373 -10.31 9.01 20.79
C LEU A 373 -10.59 10.14 21.79
N ALA A 374 -9.56 10.84 22.26
CA ALA A 374 -9.74 11.97 23.18
C ALA A 374 -10.42 13.16 22.48
N GLU A 375 -10.04 13.47 21.25
CA GLU A 375 -10.66 14.55 20.45
C GLU A 375 -12.10 14.22 20.01
N LEU A 376 -12.36 12.99 19.57
CA LEU A 376 -13.72 12.55 19.19
C LEU A 376 -14.68 12.51 20.39
N VAL A 377 -14.20 12.11 21.56
CA VAL A 377 -14.98 12.16 22.82
C VAL A 377 -15.25 13.61 23.23
N LEU A 378 -14.28 14.52 23.08
CA LEU A 378 -14.46 15.95 23.36
C LEU A 378 -15.48 16.61 22.42
N GLU A 379 -15.46 16.30 21.13
CA GLU A 379 -16.48 16.78 20.16
C GLU A 379 -17.89 16.27 20.52
N HIS A 380 -18.04 15.00 20.94
CA HIS A 380 -19.31 14.43 21.39
C HIS A 380 -19.83 15.06 22.68
N THR A 381 -18.97 15.38 23.65
CA THR A 381 -19.36 16.11 24.86
C THR A 381 -19.78 17.55 24.56
N ASN A 382 -19.12 18.25 23.62
CA ASN A 382 -19.47 19.63 23.31
C ASN A 382 -20.77 19.79 22.51
N SER A 383 -21.07 18.81 21.63
CA SER A 383 -22.32 18.76 20.85
C SER A 383 -23.54 18.31 21.67
N SER A 384 -23.33 17.53 22.73
CA SER A 384 -24.41 17.15 23.67
C SER A 384 -24.71 18.23 24.71
N VAL A 385 -23.75 19.10 25.05
CA VAL A 385 -23.98 20.24 25.96
C VAL A 385 -24.71 21.41 25.25
N THR A 386 -24.56 21.56 23.93
CA THR A 386 -25.30 22.58 23.17
C THR A 386 -26.77 22.22 22.90
N ALA A 387 -27.17 20.96 23.10
CA ALA A 387 -28.55 20.50 22.91
C ALA A 387 -29.44 20.66 24.17
N THR A 388 -28.89 21.03 25.33
CA THR A 388 -29.61 21.03 26.62
C THR A 388 -29.72 22.40 27.31
N THR A 389 -29.27 23.49 26.70
CA THR A 389 -29.45 24.85 27.25
C THR A 389 -30.38 25.72 26.40
N GLY A 390 -31.44 25.11 25.87
CA GLY A 390 -32.57 25.80 25.25
C GLY A 390 -33.85 25.56 26.04
N PHE A 391 -33.96 26.18 27.22
CA PHE A 391 -35.22 26.44 27.92
C PHE A 391 -35.26 27.90 28.35
#